data_AF-A0A3M1ELG8-F1
#
_entry.id   AF-A0A3M1ELG8-F1
#
_cell.length_a   1.000
_cell.length_b   1.000
_cell.length_c   1.000
_cell.angle_alpha   90.00
_cell.angle_beta   90.00
_cell.angle_gamma   90.00
#
_symmetry.space_group_name_H-M   'P 1'
#
loop_
_entity.id
_entity.type
_entity.pdbx_description
1 polymer ?
#
loop_
_entity_poly.entity_id
_entity_poly.type
_entity_poly.pdbx_seq_one_letter_code
_entity_poly.pdbx_strand_id
1 'polypeptide(L)'
;MMKPTRDIGLAGYGAYVPRFRIPAREIARVWDGVEDNGVPIEAKSVPGPDEDVATMSIEAARNALLRAGIDPSDIGAVWVGTESKPYAVKPTSTIVAEAL
;
A
#
# COMPACT_ATOMS: atom_id res chain seq x y z
N MET A 1 6.96 -11.40 30.80
CA MET A 1 6.83 -10.44 29.67
C MET A 1 7.53 -11.06 28.47
N MET A 2 6.86 -11.27 27.34
CA MET A 2 7.51 -11.83 26.15
C MET A 2 8.48 -10.80 25.59
N LYS A 3 9.78 -11.00 25.82
CA LYS A 3 10.84 -10.16 25.27
C LYS A 3 11.81 -11.05 24.48
N PRO A 4 12.06 -10.78 23.19
CA PRO A 4 12.99 -11.57 22.40
C PRO A 4 14.43 -11.37 22.89
N THR A 5 15.29 -12.35 22.62
CA THR A 5 16.72 -12.34 22.96
C THR A 5 17.56 -11.45 22.04
N ARG A 6 17.02 -11.08 20.87
CA ARG A 6 17.59 -10.10 19.95
C ARG A 6 16.73 -8.86 19.96
N ASP A 7 17.38 -7.70 19.79
CA ASP A 7 16.66 -6.45 19.57
C ASP A 7 15.85 -6.56 18.27
N ILE A 8 14.57 -6.20 18.36
CA ILE A 8 13.64 -6.20 17.22
C ILE A 8 13.00 -4.82 17.11
N GLY A 9 12.71 -4.40 15.89
CA GLY A 9 12.08 -3.12 15.63
C GLY A 9 11.77 -2.93 14.15
N LEU A 10 11.26 -1.75 13.81
CA LEU A 10 11.05 -1.32 12.43
C LEU A 10 12.31 -0.61 11.95
N ALA A 11 13.00 -1.17 10.95
CA ALA A 11 14.21 -0.55 10.38
C ALA A 11 13.89 0.57 9.38
N GLY A 12 12.72 0.50 8.73
CA GLY A 12 12.25 1.51 7.78
C GLY A 12 10.77 1.34 7.45
N TYR A 13 10.20 2.34 6.79
CA TYR A 13 8.81 2.33 6.33
C TYR A 13 8.72 3.00 4.97
N GLY A 14 7.83 2.51 4.12
CA GLY A 14 7.55 3.08 2.81
C GLY A 14 6.06 3.09 2.54
N ALA A 15 5.64 4.01 1.69
CA ALA A 15 4.25 4.16 1.33
C ALA A 15 4.17 4.48 -0.16
N TYR A 16 3.08 4.03 -0.77
CA TYR A 16 2.70 4.41 -2.10
C TYR A 16 1.21 4.74 -2.06
N VAL A 17 0.85 5.87 -2.67
CA VAL A 17 -0.55 6.26 -2.86
C VAL A 17 -0.70 6.55 -4.35
N PRO A 18 -1.70 5.94 -5.03
CA PRO A 18 -1.93 6.18 -6.45
C PRO A 18 -1.96 7.67 -6.79
N ARG A 19 -1.68 8.03 -8.03
CA ARG A 19 -1.64 9.46 -8.42
C ARG A 19 -3.02 10.06 -8.62
N PHE A 20 -3.97 9.33 -9.20
CA PHE A 20 -5.26 9.88 -9.58
C PHE A 20 -6.15 10.17 -8.36
N ARG A 21 -6.99 11.21 -8.46
CA ARG A 21 -7.87 11.66 -7.38
C ARG A 21 -9.26 11.97 -7.94
N ILE A 22 -10.29 11.64 -7.17
CA ILE A 22 -11.66 12.11 -7.39
C ILE A 22 -12.05 13.01 -6.21
N PRO A 23 -12.55 14.24 -6.45
CA PRO A 23 -13.04 15.11 -5.37
C PRO A 23 -14.16 14.43 -4.59
N ALA A 24 -14.13 14.52 -3.26
CA ALA A 24 -15.15 13.89 -2.42
C ALA A 24 -16.54 14.51 -2.64
N ARG A 25 -16.58 15.83 -2.87
CA ARG A 25 -17.80 16.56 -3.26
C ARG A 25 -18.44 16.01 -4.54
N GLU A 26 -17.64 15.51 -5.47
CA GLU A 26 -18.13 14.95 -6.73
C GLU A 26 -18.74 13.56 -6.51
N ILE A 27 -18.12 12.76 -5.63
CA ILE A 27 -18.72 11.50 -5.17
C ILE A 27 -20.06 11.77 -4.50
N ALA A 28 -20.12 12.70 -3.54
CA ALA A 28 -21.35 13.03 -2.82
C ALA A 28 -22.45 13.56 -3.75
N ARG A 29 -22.10 14.46 -4.68
CA ARG A 29 -23.03 14.97 -5.70
C ARG A 29 -23.66 13.85 -6.53
N VAL A 30 -22.88 12.85 -6.95
CA VAL A 30 -23.35 11.73 -7.77
C VAL A 30 -24.17 10.73 -6.96
N TRP A 31 -23.79 10.43 -5.71
CA TRP A 31 -24.45 9.43 -4.88
C TRP A 31 -25.70 9.96 -4.16
N ASP A 32 -25.62 11.16 -3.60
CA ASP A 32 -26.65 11.72 -2.71
C ASP A 32 -27.53 12.76 -3.42
N GLY A 33 -27.15 13.21 -4.63
CA GLY A 33 -27.90 14.20 -5.41
C GLY A 33 -27.92 15.60 -4.81
N VAL A 34 -27.14 15.83 -3.75
CA VAL A 34 -26.95 17.12 -3.08
C VAL A 34 -25.52 17.59 -3.30
N GLU A 35 -25.34 18.89 -3.54
CA GLU A 35 -24.03 19.54 -3.42
C GLU A 35 -23.65 19.57 -1.94
N ASP A 36 -23.24 18.43 -1.40
CA ASP A 36 -22.87 18.32 0.01
C ASP A 36 -21.56 19.09 0.27
N ASN A 37 -21.64 20.08 1.16
CA ASN A 37 -20.54 20.91 1.62
C ASN A 37 -19.93 20.38 2.95
N GLY A 38 -20.34 19.19 3.40
CA GLY A 38 -19.94 18.58 4.69
C GLY A 38 -19.03 17.35 4.58
N VAL A 39 -18.52 17.00 3.41
CA VAL A 39 -17.65 15.82 3.24
C VAL A 39 -16.35 15.93 4.07
N PRO A 40 -15.96 14.91 4.86
CA PRO A 40 -14.87 14.99 5.83
C PRO A 40 -13.46 14.95 5.20
N ILE A 41 -13.38 14.81 3.88
CA ILE A 41 -12.12 14.72 3.12
C ILE A 41 -12.25 15.53 1.83
N GLU A 42 -11.12 16.01 1.30
CA GLU A 42 -11.10 16.78 0.06
C GLU A 42 -11.27 15.89 -1.18
N ALA A 43 -10.58 14.75 -1.22
CA ALA A 43 -10.56 13.83 -2.36
C ALA A 43 -10.18 12.40 -1.95
N LYS A 44 -10.57 11.42 -2.77
CA LYS A 44 -10.18 10.01 -2.65
C LYS A 44 -9.17 9.64 -3.74
N SER A 45 -8.15 8.85 -3.39
CA SER A 45 -7.21 8.28 -4.38
C SER A 45 -7.88 7.21 -5.22
N VAL A 46 -7.53 7.16 -6.50
CA VAL A 46 -8.01 6.17 -7.46
C VAL A 46 -6.79 5.50 -8.11
N PRO A 47 -6.69 4.16 -8.08
CA PRO A 47 -5.67 3.43 -8.84
C PRO A 47 -5.82 3.68 -10.34
N GLY A 48 -4.71 3.83 -11.04
CA GLY A 48 -4.66 3.77 -12.50
C GLY A 48 -4.96 2.36 -13.03
N PRO A 49 -5.17 2.22 -14.36
CA PRO A 49 -5.45 0.93 -14.98
C PRO A 49 -4.36 -0.13 -14.75
N ASP A 50 -3.11 0.30 -14.61
CA ASP A 50 -1.94 -0.55 -14.39
C ASP A 50 -1.50 -0.59 -12.91
N GLU A 51 -2.36 -0.15 -11.99
CA GLU A 51 -2.09 -0.13 -10.55
C GLU A 51 -3.00 -1.11 -9.79
N ASP A 52 -2.38 -1.94 -8.96
CA ASP A 52 -3.03 -2.94 -8.13
C ASP A 52 -2.26 -3.13 -6.81
N VAL A 53 -2.72 -4.04 -5.94
CA VAL A 53 -2.04 -4.28 -4.66
C VAL A 53 -0.59 -4.74 -4.85
N ALA A 54 -0.27 -5.50 -5.90
CA ALA A 54 1.09 -6.00 -6.11
C ALA A 54 2.04 -4.85 -6.45
N THR A 55 1.70 -4.05 -7.45
CA THR A 55 2.49 -2.88 -7.89
C THR A 55 2.63 -1.84 -6.78
N MET A 56 1.53 -1.50 -6.09
CA MET A 56 1.58 -0.57 -4.95
C MET A 56 2.46 -1.09 -3.80
N SER A 57 2.40 -2.41 -3.53
CA SER A 57 3.25 -3.02 -2.49
C SER A 57 4.73 -3.01 -2.87
N ILE A 58 5.07 -3.22 -4.15
CA ILE A 58 6.45 -3.15 -4.65
C ILE A 58 7.02 -1.75 -4.45
N GLU A 59 6.29 -0.72 -4.87
CA GLU A 59 6.74 0.68 -4.72
C GLU A 59 6.88 1.08 -3.25
N ALA A 60 5.93 0.69 -2.39
CA ALA A 60 6.03 0.93 -0.96
C ALA A 60 7.21 0.17 -0.32
N ALA A 61 7.44 -1.08 -0.70
CA ALA A 61 8.53 -1.89 -0.16
C ALA A 61 9.91 -1.38 -0.60
N ARG A 62 10.08 -0.99 -1.87
CA ARG A 62 11.32 -0.33 -2.35
C ARG A 62 11.62 0.94 -1.56
N ASN A 63 10.61 1.78 -1.33
CA ASN A 63 10.76 2.98 -0.50
C ASN A 63 11.13 2.65 0.95
N ALA A 64 10.62 1.54 1.51
CA ALA A 64 10.96 1.10 2.86
C ALA A 64 12.42 0.64 2.96
N LEU A 65 12.89 -0.18 2.01
CA LEU A 65 14.26 -0.69 1.96
C LEU A 65 15.27 0.45 1.74
N LEU A 66 14.97 1.37 0.82
CA LEU A 66 15.80 2.55 0.57
C LEU A 66 15.99 3.41 1.82
N ARG A 67 14.92 3.60 2.62
CA ARG A 67 15.01 4.35 3.88
C ARG A 67 15.68 3.57 5.00
N ALA A 68 15.55 2.24 4.99
CA ALA A 68 16.22 1.37 5.96
C ALA A 68 17.72 1.18 5.66
N GLY A 69 18.15 1.41 4.41
CA GLY A 69 19.52 1.12 3.96
C GLY A 69 19.85 -0.37 3.95
N ILE A 70 18.84 -1.22 3.69
CA ILE A 70 18.97 -2.69 3.69
C ILE A 70 19.04 -3.17 2.24
N ASP A 71 19.97 -4.10 1.96
CA ASP A 71 20.05 -4.80 0.68
C ASP A 71 18.85 -5.75 0.55
N PRO A 72 18.05 -5.71 -0.54
CA PRO A 72 16.94 -6.63 -0.75
C PRO A 72 17.32 -8.12 -0.62
N SER A 73 18.56 -8.50 -0.94
CA SER A 73 19.06 -9.88 -0.83
C SER A 73 19.20 -10.39 0.61
N ASP A 74 19.22 -9.48 1.60
CA ASP A 74 19.24 -9.84 3.03
C ASP A 74 17.83 -10.18 3.57
N ILE A 75 16.77 -9.99 2.77
CA ILE A 75 15.39 -10.23 3.20
C ILE A 75 15.07 -11.72 3.21
N GLY A 76 14.95 -12.30 4.41
CA GLY A 76 14.62 -13.72 4.58
C GLY A 76 13.14 -14.08 4.40
N ALA A 77 12.24 -13.11 4.42
CA ALA A 77 10.81 -13.36 4.27
C ALA A 77 10.03 -12.09 3.88
N VAL A 78 8.98 -12.27 3.09
CA VAL A 78 8.05 -11.22 2.67
C VAL A 78 6.62 -11.65 3.03
N TRP A 79 5.92 -10.80 3.78
CA TRP A 79 4.52 -10.98 4.12
C TRP A 79 3.70 -9.81 3.57
N VAL A 80 2.54 -10.12 2.98
CA VAL A 80 1.61 -9.12 2.47
C VAL A 80 0.25 -9.37 3.10
N GLY A 81 -0.25 -8.38 3.84
CA GLY A 81 -1.62 -8.36 4.34
C GLY A 81 -2.51 -7.58 3.37
N THR A 82 -3.54 -8.21 2.83
CA THR A 82 -4.47 -7.53 1.91
C THR A 82 -5.83 -8.23 1.85
N GLU A 83 -6.89 -7.44 1.65
CA GLU A 83 -8.23 -7.91 1.28
C GLU A 83 -8.52 -7.76 -0.23
N SER A 84 -7.60 -7.16 -1.00
CA SER A 84 -7.79 -6.79 -2.41
C SER A 84 -6.76 -7.47 -3.33
N LYS A 85 -6.45 -8.74 -3.05
CA LYS A 85 -5.48 -9.53 -3.84
C LYS A 85 -5.90 -9.63 -5.33
N PRO A 86 -4.98 -9.44 -6.28
CA PRO A 86 -5.28 -9.55 -7.71
C PRO A 86 -5.57 -10.99 -8.16
N TYR A 87 -5.02 -11.98 -7.44
CA TYR A 87 -5.24 -13.40 -7.69
C TYR A 87 -5.80 -14.10 -6.47
N ALA A 88 -6.69 -15.08 -6.69
CA ALA A 88 -7.29 -15.84 -5.61
C ALA A 88 -6.30 -16.78 -4.91
N VAL A 89 -5.33 -17.32 -5.66
CA VAL A 89 -4.44 -18.41 -5.21
C VAL A 89 -3.00 -17.94 -5.06
N LYS A 90 -2.43 -17.33 -6.11
CA LYS A 90 -1.04 -16.86 -6.08
C LYS A 90 -0.90 -15.74 -5.03
N PRO A 91 -0.14 -15.96 -3.94
CA PRO A 91 0.02 -14.94 -2.91
C PRO A 91 0.76 -13.72 -3.46
N THR A 92 0.26 -12.52 -3.16
CA THR A 92 0.89 -11.26 -3.61
C THR A 92 2.33 -11.15 -3.09
N SER A 93 2.62 -11.71 -1.90
CA SER A 93 3.97 -11.75 -1.34
C SER A 93 5.00 -12.42 -2.25
N THR A 94 4.60 -13.44 -3.03
CA THR A 94 5.53 -14.09 -3.98
C THR A 94 5.89 -13.20 -5.16
N ILE A 95 4.97 -12.31 -5.58
CA ILE A 95 5.23 -11.34 -6.64
C ILE A 95 6.13 -10.22 -6.11
N VAL A 96 5.84 -9.73 -4.90
CA VAL A 96 6.65 -8.69 -4.25
C VAL A 96 8.06 -9.20 -4.00
N ALA A 97 8.22 -10.42 -3.46
CA ALA A 97 9.53 -11.00 -3.18
C ALA A 97 10.41 -11.16 -4.43
N GLU A 98 9.82 -11.51 -5.58
CA GLU A 98 10.56 -11.63 -6.84
C GLU A 98 10.95 -10.27 -7.43
N ALA A 99 10.22 -9.19 -7.11
CA ALA A 99 10.41 -7.87 -7.68
C ALA A 99 11.31 -6.93 -6.85
N LEU A 100 11.65 -7.35 -5.62
CA LEU A 100 12.56 -6.66 -4.70
C LEU A 100 14.00 -7.12 -4.94
#